data_AF-A0A2T3WC80-F1
#
_entry.id   AF-A0A2T3WC80-F1
#
_cell.length_a   1.000
_cell.length_b   1.000
_cell.length_c   1.000
_cell.angle_alpha   90.00
_cell.angle_beta   90.00
_cell.angle_gamma   90.00
#
_symmetry.space_group_name_H-M   'P 1'
#
loop_
_entity.id
_entity.type
_entity.pdbx_description
1 polymer ?
#
loop_
_entity_poly.entity_id
_entity_poly.type
_entity_poly.pdbx_seq_one_letter_code
_entity_poly.pdbx_strand_id
1 'polypeptide(L)'
;MTQPRGPQAPTSPDTGAASHRQRAPRAVRVAVLTVSDTRTPETDESGAYLRAELQAAGHEVVAYRVVRDDAVEIRSALVPFTREATVVLCSGGTGITGRDVTVPVVESLITKPIPGFGELFRMLSYQQVGGAAMLSRAVAGLVRGAVVFAMPGSLNAVKTAWDGILKDEIGHLAYEIERQAQPGVLPGVTSAVPVATPPAPGTGGGVATGIGRHRKGGRDE
;
A
#
# COMPACT_ATOMS: atom_id res chain seq x y z
N MET A 1 17.37 5.25 58.87
CA MET A 1 17.12 6.48 58.09
C MET A 1 16.88 6.02 56.66
N THR A 2 15.62 5.69 56.34
CA THR A 2 15.25 5.00 55.10
C THR A 2 14.18 5.83 54.43
N GLN A 3 14.50 6.50 53.32
CA GLN A 3 13.52 7.29 52.56
C GLN A 3 12.58 6.37 51.76
N PRO A 4 11.28 6.69 51.63
CA PRO A 4 10.37 5.94 50.77
C PRO A 4 10.55 6.36 49.30
N ARG A 5 10.63 5.38 48.39
CA ARG A 5 10.62 5.63 46.95
C ARG A 5 9.20 5.96 46.51
N GLY A 6 9.01 7.13 45.88
CA GLY A 6 7.74 7.52 45.27
C GLY A 6 7.36 6.63 44.07
N PRO A 7 6.08 6.63 43.66
CA PRO A 7 5.59 5.79 42.58
C PRO A 7 6.18 6.24 41.23
N GLN A 8 6.76 5.28 40.49
CA GLN A 8 7.23 5.49 39.13
C GLN A 8 6.03 5.69 38.20
N ALA A 9 6.10 6.71 37.35
CA ALA A 9 5.10 6.98 36.33
C ALA A 9 5.02 5.82 35.32
N PRO A 10 3.83 5.48 34.80
CA PRO A 10 3.69 4.42 33.81
C PRO A 10 4.37 4.83 32.49
N THR A 11 5.31 4.02 32.05
CA THR A 11 5.91 4.10 30.71
C THR A 11 4.82 3.87 29.68
N SER A 12 4.56 4.87 28.84
CA SER A 12 3.60 4.78 27.73
C SER A 12 3.97 3.63 26.79
N PRO A 13 2.99 2.86 26.27
CA PRO A 13 3.26 1.78 25.34
C PRO A 13 3.72 2.36 24.00
N ASP A 14 4.96 2.06 23.64
CA ASP A 14 5.51 2.28 22.31
C ASP A 14 4.65 1.51 21.30
N THR A 15 3.89 2.24 20.49
CA THR A 15 2.92 1.67 19.55
C THR A 15 3.69 1.19 18.32
N GLY A 16 4.08 -0.10 18.29
CA GLY A 16 4.91 -0.68 17.23
C GLY A 16 4.46 -0.41 15.79
N ALA A 17 3.16 -0.16 15.56
CA ALA A 17 2.64 0.24 14.25
C ALA A 17 3.21 1.57 13.72
N ALA A 18 3.48 2.55 14.60
CA ALA A 18 3.98 3.87 14.20
C ALA A 18 5.48 3.86 13.84
N SER A 19 6.26 3.00 14.51
CA SER A 19 7.72 2.89 14.33
C SER A 19 8.12 2.15 13.04
N HIS A 20 7.31 1.17 12.61
CA HIS A 20 7.62 0.36 11.42
C HIS A 20 7.28 1.03 10.09
N ARG A 21 6.36 2.00 10.07
CA ARG A 21 5.97 2.74 8.86
C ARG A 21 7.13 3.54 8.23
N GLN A 22 8.13 3.93 9.03
CA GLN A 22 9.31 4.69 8.56
C GLN A 22 10.36 3.83 7.83
N ARG A 23 10.26 2.49 7.89
CA ARG A 23 11.17 1.54 7.22
C ARG A 23 10.54 0.84 6.02
N ALA A 24 9.28 1.15 5.69
CA ALA A 24 8.59 0.59 4.55
C ALA A 24 9.32 0.94 3.24
N PRO A 25 9.46 -0.01 2.29
CA PRO A 25 10.03 0.26 0.98
C PRO A 25 9.32 1.43 0.31
N ARG A 26 10.09 2.36 -0.25
CA ARG A 26 9.54 3.60 -0.84
C ARG A 26 8.72 3.35 -2.11
N ALA A 27 8.90 2.22 -2.79
CA ALA A 27 8.29 1.95 -4.09
C ALA A 27 7.90 0.47 -4.26
N VAL A 28 6.66 0.11 -3.95
CA VAL A 28 6.17 -1.26 -4.11
C VAL A 28 5.88 -1.55 -5.58
N ARG A 29 6.23 -2.76 -6.04
CA ARG A 29 5.90 -3.25 -7.38
C ARG A 29 4.49 -3.84 -7.35
N VAL A 30 3.57 -3.22 -8.08
CA VAL A 30 2.13 -3.52 -8.04
C VAL A 30 1.63 -3.93 -9.42
N ALA A 31 0.80 -4.97 -9.49
CA ALA A 31 0.06 -5.33 -10.69
C ALA A 31 -1.42 -4.97 -10.53
N VAL A 32 -2.06 -4.53 -11.62
CA VAL A 32 -3.48 -4.16 -11.64
C VAL A 32 -4.24 -5.06 -12.62
N LEU A 33 -5.26 -5.75 -12.14
CA LEU A 33 -6.15 -6.59 -12.94
C LEU A 33 -7.57 -6.02 -12.89
N THR A 34 -8.16 -5.78 -14.06
CA THR A 34 -9.59 -5.45 -14.18
C THR A 34 -10.33 -6.63 -14.79
N VAL A 35 -11.38 -7.09 -14.13
CA VAL A 35 -12.26 -8.16 -14.60
C VAL A 35 -13.57 -7.55 -15.08
N SER A 36 -13.82 -7.61 -16.39
CA SER A 36 -15.01 -7.04 -17.01
C SER A 36 -15.32 -7.61 -18.40
N ASP A 37 -16.59 -7.91 -18.65
CA ASP A 37 -17.08 -8.31 -19.96
C ASP A 37 -17.31 -7.14 -20.93
N THR A 38 -17.24 -5.90 -20.43
CA THR A 38 -17.59 -4.72 -21.24
C THR A 38 -16.46 -3.70 -21.32
N ARG A 39 -15.61 -3.60 -20.29
CA ARG A 39 -14.49 -2.66 -20.32
C ARG A 39 -13.38 -3.12 -21.27
N THR A 40 -12.68 -2.13 -21.77
CA THR A 40 -11.42 -2.22 -22.52
C THR A 40 -10.38 -1.38 -21.76
N PRO A 41 -9.08 -1.48 -22.10
CA PRO A 41 -8.05 -0.61 -21.49
C PRO A 41 -8.39 0.89 -21.57
N GLU A 42 -9.09 1.32 -22.61
CA GLU A 42 -9.47 2.73 -22.85
C GLU A 42 -10.67 3.17 -22.00
N THR A 43 -11.55 2.24 -21.63
CA THR A 43 -12.80 2.50 -20.89
C THR A 43 -12.74 2.06 -19.42
N ASP A 44 -11.60 1.53 -18.99
CA ASP A 44 -11.38 1.06 -17.62
C ASP A 44 -11.01 2.21 -16.67
N GLU A 45 -12.02 2.98 -16.27
CA GLU A 45 -11.86 4.09 -15.33
C GLU A 45 -11.32 3.65 -13.96
N SER A 46 -11.75 2.49 -13.44
CA SER A 46 -11.28 2.00 -12.14
C SER A 46 -9.81 1.59 -12.18
N GLY A 47 -9.38 0.87 -13.22
CA GLY A 47 -7.97 0.53 -13.40
C GLY A 47 -7.11 1.75 -13.70
N ALA A 48 -7.62 2.72 -14.48
CA ALA A 48 -6.94 4.00 -14.71
C ALA A 48 -6.74 4.77 -13.39
N TYR A 49 -7.76 4.83 -12.53
CA TYR A 49 -7.69 5.44 -11.21
C TYR A 49 -6.61 4.80 -10.34
N LEU A 50 -6.63 3.46 -10.18
CA LEU A 50 -5.63 2.77 -9.37
C LEU A 50 -4.21 3.01 -9.87
N ARG A 51 -3.98 2.94 -11.18
CA ARG A 51 -2.63 3.17 -11.74
C ARG A 51 -2.13 4.58 -11.49
N ALA A 52 -3.00 5.59 -11.63
CA ALA A 52 -2.65 6.97 -11.34
C ALA A 52 -2.32 7.18 -9.85
N GLU A 53 -3.14 6.64 -8.96
CA GLU A 53 -2.91 6.75 -7.51
C GLU A 53 -1.66 6.00 -7.04
N LEU A 54 -1.41 4.80 -7.58
CA LEU A 54 -0.20 4.03 -7.29
C LEU A 54 1.05 4.82 -7.69
N GLN A 55 1.04 5.41 -8.89
CA GLN A 55 2.14 6.25 -9.35
C GLN A 55 2.30 7.52 -8.49
N ALA A 56 1.19 8.17 -8.11
CA ALA A 56 1.21 9.34 -7.23
C ALA A 56 1.76 9.00 -5.83
N ALA A 57 1.52 7.78 -5.34
CA ALA A 57 2.07 7.26 -4.09
C ALA A 57 3.54 6.77 -4.20
N GLY A 58 4.15 6.86 -5.39
CA GLY A 58 5.54 6.44 -5.63
C GLY A 58 5.72 4.93 -5.85
N HIS A 59 4.64 4.19 -6.08
CA HIS A 59 4.67 2.77 -6.40
C HIS A 59 4.83 2.56 -7.92
N GLU A 60 5.37 1.39 -8.29
CA GLU A 60 5.60 1.02 -9.69
C GLU A 60 4.49 0.07 -10.16
N VAL A 61 3.75 0.45 -11.20
CA VAL A 61 2.80 -0.46 -11.85
C VAL A 61 3.55 -1.32 -12.86
N VAL A 62 3.87 -2.55 -12.49
CA VAL A 62 4.71 -3.46 -13.30
C VAL A 62 3.91 -4.25 -14.33
N ALA A 63 2.61 -4.43 -14.10
CA ALA A 63 1.73 -5.12 -15.02
C ALA A 63 0.30 -4.60 -14.92
N TYR A 64 -0.40 -4.57 -16.05
CA TYR A 64 -1.81 -4.21 -16.13
C TYR A 64 -2.51 -5.05 -17.20
N ARG A 65 -3.73 -5.51 -16.90
CA ARG A 65 -4.57 -6.22 -17.87
C ARG A 65 -6.06 -6.05 -17.58
N VAL A 66 -6.87 -6.03 -18.64
CA VAL A 66 -8.32 -6.25 -18.59
C VAL A 66 -8.60 -7.67 -19.09
N VAL A 67 -9.40 -8.44 -18.34
CA VAL A 67 -9.81 -9.81 -18.68
C VAL A 67 -11.33 -9.96 -18.56
N ARG A 68 -11.88 -10.99 -19.20
CA ARG A 68 -13.29 -11.37 -19.02
C ARG A 68 -13.55 -11.96 -17.65
N ASP A 69 -14.82 -11.97 -17.21
CA ASP A 69 -15.24 -12.63 -15.97
C ASP A 69 -15.30 -14.15 -16.18
N ASP A 70 -14.12 -14.72 -16.42
CA ASP A 70 -13.88 -16.12 -16.71
C ASP A 70 -12.77 -16.66 -15.81
N ALA A 71 -12.98 -17.87 -15.27
CA ALA A 71 -12.08 -18.43 -14.28
C ALA A 71 -10.69 -18.76 -14.84
N VAL A 72 -10.59 -19.13 -16.11
CA VAL A 72 -9.33 -19.43 -16.78
C VAL A 72 -8.59 -18.13 -17.07
N GLU A 73 -9.27 -17.12 -17.62
CA GLU A 73 -8.67 -15.82 -17.90
C GLU A 73 -8.13 -15.15 -16.63
N ILE A 74 -8.94 -15.06 -15.57
CA ILE A 74 -8.53 -14.47 -14.29
C ILE A 74 -7.32 -15.21 -13.72
N ARG A 75 -7.35 -16.54 -13.66
CA ARG A 75 -6.21 -17.34 -13.15
C ARG A 75 -4.97 -17.15 -14.01
N SER A 76 -5.12 -17.12 -15.33
CA SER A 76 -4.01 -16.95 -16.28
C SER A 76 -3.34 -15.59 -16.17
N ALA A 77 -4.05 -14.56 -15.72
CA ALA A 77 -3.49 -13.24 -15.43
C ALA A 77 -2.86 -13.17 -14.04
N LEU A 78 -3.55 -13.68 -13.00
CA LEU A 78 -3.08 -13.61 -11.62
C LEU A 78 -1.77 -14.35 -11.40
N VAL A 79 -1.62 -15.57 -11.94
CA VAL A 79 -0.43 -16.40 -11.66
C VAL A 79 0.88 -15.72 -12.14
N PRO A 80 0.99 -15.21 -13.38
CA PRO A 80 2.13 -14.40 -13.80
C PRO A 80 2.32 -13.15 -12.94
N PHE A 81 1.24 -12.42 -12.63
CA PHE A 81 1.33 -11.19 -11.82
C PHE A 81 1.95 -11.45 -10.45
N THR A 82 1.65 -12.58 -9.80
CA THR A 82 2.28 -12.93 -8.51
C THR A 82 3.78 -13.22 -8.57
N ARG A 83 4.33 -13.46 -9.78
CA ARG A 83 5.78 -13.60 -9.99
C ARG A 83 6.45 -12.27 -10.28
N GLU A 84 5.68 -11.30 -10.76
CA GLU A 84 6.19 -10.01 -11.21
C GLU A 84 5.94 -8.90 -10.20
N ALA A 85 4.94 -8.99 -9.32
CA ALA A 85 4.56 -7.96 -8.37
C ALA A 85 4.52 -8.47 -6.93
N THR A 86 4.80 -7.60 -5.97
CA THR A 86 4.64 -7.87 -4.53
C THR A 86 3.16 -7.78 -4.13
N VAL A 87 2.40 -6.87 -4.77
CA VAL A 87 0.97 -6.67 -4.54
C VAL A 87 0.22 -6.74 -5.87
N VAL A 88 -0.92 -7.43 -5.87
CA VAL A 88 -1.84 -7.48 -7.02
C VAL A 88 -3.19 -6.93 -6.59
N LEU A 89 -3.67 -5.91 -7.32
CA LEU A 89 -4.99 -5.30 -7.11
C LEU A 89 -5.93 -5.74 -8.24
N CYS A 90 -6.89 -6.59 -7.91
CA CYS A 90 -7.91 -7.10 -8.81
C CYS A 90 -9.26 -6.41 -8.53
N SER A 91 -9.92 -5.87 -9.56
CA SER A 91 -11.24 -5.24 -9.44
C SER A 91 -12.24 -5.76 -10.47
N GLY A 92 -13.45 -6.09 -10.01
CA GLY A 92 -14.53 -6.61 -10.87
C GLY A 92 -14.84 -8.10 -10.64
N GLY A 93 -15.95 -8.58 -11.22
CA GLY A 93 -16.40 -9.98 -11.16
C GLY A 93 -16.67 -10.53 -9.74
N THR A 94 -16.99 -9.67 -8.78
CA THR A 94 -17.22 -10.05 -7.37
C THR A 94 -18.69 -10.02 -6.93
N GLY A 95 -19.65 -9.84 -7.84
CA GLY A 95 -21.08 -9.89 -7.52
C GLY A 95 -21.55 -11.25 -7.01
N ILE A 96 -22.85 -11.42 -6.72
CA ILE A 96 -23.41 -12.68 -6.18
C ILE A 96 -23.96 -13.62 -7.26
N THR A 97 -23.86 -13.25 -8.53
CA THR A 97 -24.46 -14.03 -9.62
C THR A 97 -23.56 -15.20 -9.99
N GLY A 98 -24.12 -16.20 -10.70
CA GLY A 98 -23.34 -17.35 -11.18
C GLY A 98 -22.23 -16.99 -12.18
N ARG A 99 -22.19 -15.76 -12.71
CA ARG A 99 -21.12 -15.28 -13.58
C ARG A 99 -19.92 -14.71 -12.81
N ASP A 100 -20.15 -14.25 -11.58
CA ASP A 100 -19.13 -13.55 -10.78
C ASP A 100 -18.15 -14.53 -10.14
N VAL A 101 -17.08 -14.86 -10.87
CA VAL A 101 -16.14 -15.94 -10.51
C VAL A 101 -14.84 -15.43 -9.88
N THR A 102 -14.63 -14.12 -9.77
CA THR A 102 -13.35 -13.56 -9.27
C THR A 102 -13.03 -14.00 -7.85
N VAL A 103 -14.00 -13.93 -6.92
CA VAL A 103 -13.78 -14.30 -5.51
C VAL A 103 -13.42 -15.79 -5.36
N PRO A 104 -14.20 -16.75 -5.89
CA PRO A 104 -13.83 -18.17 -5.85
C PRO A 104 -12.46 -18.47 -6.46
N VAL A 105 -12.11 -17.81 -7.57
CA VAL A 105 -10.80 -18.01 -8.23
C VAL A 105 -9.67 -17.52 -7.32
N VAL A 106 -9.80 -16.32 -6.75
CA VAL A 106 -8.80 -15.74 -5.87
C VAL A 106 -8.66 -16.55 -4.58
N GLU A 107 -9.77 -16.93 -3.94
CA GLU A 107 -9.77 -17.78 -2.73
C GLU A 107 -9.08 -19.12 -2.98
N SER A 108 -9.29 -19.74 -4.15
CA SER A 108 -8.61 -21.01 -4.50
C SER A 108 -7.08 -20.89 -4.65
N LEU A 109 -6.56 -19.67 -4.79
CA LEU A 109 -5.13 -19.39 -4.92
C LEU A 109 -4.49 -18.97 -3.58
N ILE A 110 -5.29 -18.54 -2.60
CA ILE A 110 -4.82 -18.03 -1.32
C ILE A 110 -4.24 -19.16 -0.47
N THR A 111 -3.00 -18.99 -0.02
CA THR A 111 -2.33 -19.88 0.94
C THR A 111 -2.49 -19.41 2.38
N LYS A 112 -2.62 -18.09 2.59
CA LYS A 112 -2.89 -17.49 3.90
C LYS A 112 -3.86 -16.31 3.73
N PRO A 113 -5.11 -16.42 4.22
CA PRO A 113 -6.10 -15.37 4.07
C PRO A 113 -5.81 -14.15 4.95
N ILE A 114 -6.24 -12.99 4.48
CA ILE A 114 -6.24 -11.71 5.21
C ILE A 114 -7.71 -11.25 5.31
N PRO A 115 -8.50 -11.86 6.21
CA PRO A 115 -9.95 -11.62 6.27
C PRO A 115 -10.30 -10.15 6.60
N GLY A 116 -9.42 -9.48 7.35
CA GLY A 116 -9.58 -8.08 7.73
C GLY A 116 -9.77 -7.12 6.55
N PHE A 117 -9.24 -7.43 5.36
CA PHE A 117 -9.49 -6.58 4.17
C PHE A 117 -10.98 -6.55 3.80
N GLY A 118 -11.61 -7.72 3.67
CA GLY A 118 -13.03 -7.82 3.31
C GLY A 118 -13.95 -7.27 4.41
N GLU A 119 -13.57 -7.46 5.67
CA GLU A 119 -14.29 -6.94 6.84
C GLU A 119 -14.26 -5.41 6.88
N LEU A 120 -13.07 -4.81 6.81
CA LEU A 120 -12.91 -3.35 6.79
C LEU A 120 -13.57 -2.74 5.55
N PHE A 121 -13.42 -3.38 4.38
CA PHE A 121 -14.06 -2.93 3.15
C PHE A 121 -15.58 -2.84 3.30
N ARG A 122 -16.23 -3.88 3.85
CA ARG A 122 -17.68 -3.88 4.09
C ARG A 122 -18.09 -2.85 5.14
N MET A 123 -17.28 -2.67 6.19
CA MET A 123 -17.54 -1.65 7.21
C MET A 123 -17.53 -0.23 6.61
N LEU A 124 -16.52 0.11 5.81
CA LEU A 124 -16.43 1.39 5.11
C LEU A 124 -17.55 1.55 4.07
N SER A 125 -17.84 0.47 3.33
CA SER A 125 -18.94 0.46 2.36
C SER A 125 -20.29 0.68 3.04
N TYR A 126 -20.51 0.12 4.23
CA TYR A 126 -21.76 0.29 4.97
C TYR A 126 -22.02 1.76 5.32
N GLN A 127 -20.96 2.55 5.59
CA GLN A 127 -21.09 3.99 5.81
C GLN A 127 -21.55 4.75 4.55
N GLN A 128 -21.29 4.21 3.36
CA GLN A 128 -21.64 4.85 2.08
C GLN A 128 -22.97 4.36 1.49
N VAL A 129 -23.23 3.05 1.57
CA VAL A 129 -24.37 2.40 0.89
C VAL A 129 -25.30 1.62 1.83
N GLY A 130 -25.08 1.70 3.14
CA GLY A 130 -25.90 1.03 4.15
C GLY A 130 -25.92 -0.48 3.97
N GLY A 131 -27.11 -1.08 4.16
CA GLY A 131 -27.31 -2.54 4.11
C GLY A 131 -26.87 -3.21 2.80
N ALA A 132 -26.78 -2.47 1.68
CA ALA A 132 -26.28 -3.01 0.42
C ALA A 132 -24.82 -3.48 0.51
N ALA A 133 -24.04 -2.97 1.47
CA ALA A 133 -22.67 -3.42 1.73
C ALA A 133 -22.59 -4.91 2.09
N MET A 134 -23.67 -5.53 2.58
CA MET A 134 -23.74 -6.96 2.83
C MET A 134 -23.45 -7.80 1.58
N LEU A 135 -23.82 -7.30 0.39
CA LEU A 135 -23.62 -8.00 -0.89
C LEU A 135 -22.22 -7.78 -1.47
N SER A 136 -21.44 -6.88 -0.87
CA SER A 136 -20.09 -6.58 -1.36
C SER A 136 -19.12 -7.69 -0.97
N ARG A 137 -18.57 -8.36 -1.97
CA ARG A 137 -17.52 -9.36 -1.78
C ARG A 137 -16.16 -8.75 -2.13
N ALA A 138 -15.28 -8.75 -1.14
CA ALA A 138 -13.89 -8.37 -1.25
C ALA A 138 -13.06 -9.35 -0.41
N VAL A 139 -11.94 -9.82 -0.96
CA VAL A 139 -11.08 -10.83 -0.34
C VAL A 139 -9.61 -10.47 -0.55
N ALA A 140 -8.76 -10.90 0.38
CA ALA A 140 -7.33 -10.75 0.24
C ALA A 140 -6.58 -11.91 0.87
N GLY A 141 -5.36 -12.15 0.40
CA GLY A 141 -4.49 -13.17 0.97
C GLY A 141 -3.17 -13.31 0.24
N LEU A 142 -2.27 -14.07 0.85
CA LEU A 142 -0.99 -14.42 0.24
C LEU A 142 -1.22 -15.45 -0.87
N VAL A 143 -0.61 -15.20 -2.03
CA VAL A 143 -0.59 -16.09 -3.19
C VAL A 143 0.83 -16.11 -3.74
N ARG A 144 1.53 -17.25 -3.62
CA ARG A 144 2.88 -17.46 -4.20
C ARG A 144 3.87 -16.33 -3.88
N GLY A 145 3.86 -15.84 -2.64
CA GLY A 145 4.76 -14.78 -2.20
C GLY A 145 4.34 -13.34 -2.55
N ALA A 146 3.25 -13.15 -3.29
CA ALA A 146 2.59 -11.85 -3.43
C ALA A 146 1.36 -11.78 -2.53
N VAL A 147 0.83 -10.58 -2.29
CA VAL A 147 -0.53 -10.42 -1.75
C VAL A 147 -1.48 -9.99 -2.85
N VAL A 148 -2.59 -10.71 -2.96
CA VAL A 148 -3.66 -10.41 -3.91
C VAL A 148 -4.83 -9.82 -3.13
N PHE A 149 -5.35 -8.69 -3.61
CA PHE A 149 -6.60 -8.07 -3.18
C PHE A 149 -7.59 -8.17 -4.32
N ALA A 150 -8.79 -8.68 -4.06
CA ALA A 150 -9.91 -8.67 -5.00
C ALA A 150 -11.07 -7.88 -4.42
N MET A 151 -11.60 -6.93 -5.19
CA MET A 151 -12.63 -5.98 -4.75
C MET A 151 -13.67 -5.72 -5.85
N PRO A 152 -14.85 -5.15 -5.53
CA PRO A 152 -15.84 -4.79 -6.55
C PRO A 152 -15.29 -3.80 -7.59
N GLY A 153 -15.76 -3.90 -8.83
CA GLY A 153 -15.21 -3.17 -9.97
C GLY A 153 -15.67 -1.72 -10.15
N SER A 154 -16.64 -1.25 -9.36
CA SER A 154 -17.11 0.14 -9.45
C SER A 154 -16.02 1.10 -8.97
N LEU A 155 -15.93 2.30 -9.59
CA LEU A 155 -14.93 3.29 -9.20
C LEU A 155 -15.03 3.66 -7.72
N ASN A 156 -16.25 3.76 -7.18
CA ASN A 156 -16.48 4.05 -5.76
C ASN A 156 -15.96 2.94 -4.84
N ALA A 157 -16.16 1.66 -5.20
CA ALA A 157 -15.61 0.54 -4.44
C ALA A 157 -14.08 0.56 -4.46
N VAL A 158 -13.49 0.80 -5.64
CA VAL A 158 -12.03 0.89 -5.79
C VAL A 158 -11.46 2.06 -4.97
N LYS A 159 -12.10 3.22 -4.97
CA LYS A 159 -11.75 4.36 -4.09
C LYS A 159 -11.86 3.99 -2.61
N THR A 160 -12.93 3.29 -2.22
CA THR A 160 -13.14 2.86 -0.84
C THR A 160 -12.02 1.94 -0.35
N ALA A 161 -11.62 0.97 -1.18
CA ALA A 161 -10.52 0.08 -0.86
C ALA A 161 -9.16 0.81 -0.86
N TRP A 162 -8.91 1.64 -1.88
CA TRP A 162 -7.64 2.37 -2.00
C TRP A 162 -7.47 3.41 -0.89
N ASP A 163 -8.33 4.42 -0.87
CA ASP A 163 -8.19 5.58 0.03
C ASP A 163 -8.47 5.23 1.48
N GLY A 164 -9.38 4.26 1.72
CA GLY A 164 -9.78 3.89 3.08
C GLY A 164 -8.91 2.82 3.74
N ILE A 165 -8.10 2.09 2.98
CA ILE A 165 -7.35 0.94 3.49
C ILE A 165 -5.94 0.86 2.88
N LEU A 166 -5.84 0.71 1.56
CA LEU A 166 -4.60 0.23 0.93
C LEU A 166 -3.51 1.30 0.81
N LYS A 167 -3.89 2.56 0.58
CA LYS A 167 -2.97 3.67 0.31
C LYS A 167 -1.89 3.81 1.39
N ASP A 168 -2.27 3.64 2.64
CA ASP A 168 -1.37 3.81 3.79
C ASP A 168 -0.67 2.51 4.22
N GLU A 169 -1.11 1.36 3.71
CA GLU A 169 -0.70 0.05 4.22
C GLU A 169 0.10 -0.79 3.22
N ILE A 170 0.05 -0.52 1.91
CA ILE A 170 0.79 -1.31 0.90
C ILE A 170 2.30 -1.35 1.16
N GLY A 171 2.91 -0.24 1.56
CA GLY A 171 4.34 -0.19 1.89
C GLY A 171 4.68 -1.07 3.10
N HIS A 172 3.87 -1.00 4.16
CA HIS A 172 4.07 -1.81 5.37
C HIS A 172 3.85 -3.30 5.09
N LEU A 173 2.81 -3.62 4.30
CA LEU A 173 2.51 -4.97 3.88
C LEU A 173 3.67 -5.59 3.08
N ALA A 174 4.22 -4.85 2.10
CA ALA A 174 5.37 -5.31 1.31
C ALA A 174 6.58 -5.61 2.20
N TYR A 175 6.87 -4.73 3.16
CA TYR A 175 7.94 -4.94 4.14
C TYR A 175 7.78 -6.24 4.94
N GLU A 176 6.57 -6.53 5.46
CA GLU A 176 6.35 -7.74 6.26
C GLU A 176 6.46 -9.03 5.43
N ILE A 177 6.02 -9.01 4.17
CA ILE A 177 6.15 -10.16 3.26
C ILE A 177 7.63 -10.45 2.96
N GLU A 178 8.40 -9.41 2.63
CA GLU A 178 9.82 -9.52 2.28
C GLU A 178 10.66 -9.94 3.48
N ARG A 179 10.43 -9.35 4.66
CA ARG A 179 11.19 -9.66 5.88
C ARG A 179 11.04 -11.10 6.34
N GLN A 180 9.85 -11.67 6.17
CA GLN A 180 9.57 -13.02 6.67
C GLN A 180 9.99 -14.13 5.68
N ALA A 181 10.64 -13.77 4.55
CA ALA A 181 11.05 -14.70 3.50
C ALA A 181 9.98 -15.77 3.21
N GLN A 182 8.72 -15.31 3.07
CA GLN A 182 7.58 -16.21 2.99
C GLN A 182 7.81 -17.25 1.88
N PRO A 183 7.60 -18.55 2.15
CA PRO A 183 7.81 -19.59 1.16
C PRO A 183 7.08 -19.27 -0.15
N GLY A 184 7.84 -19.11 -1.24
CA GLY A 184 7.31 -18.76 -2.57
C GLY A 184 7.55 -17.32 -3.02
N VAL A 185 8.03 -16.40 -2.16
CA VAL A 185 8.52 -15.08 -2.60
C VAL A 185 9.79 -15.30 -3.43
N LEU A 186 9.74 -15.01 -4.73
CA LEU A 186 10.90 -15.15 -5.60
C LEU A 186 11.94 -14.07 -5.25
N PRO A 187 13.22 -14.43 -5.01
CA PRO A 187 14.30 -13.46 -4.88
C PRO A 187 14.39 -12.59 -6.15
N GLY A 188 14.25 -11.27 -6.02
CA GLY A 188 14.30 -10.32 -7.15
C GLY A 188 12.99 -9.62 -7.51
N VAL A 189 11.86 -9.97 -6.88
CA VAL A 189 10.61 -9.16 -6.95
C VAL A 189 10.67 -7.95 -6.00
N THR A 190 11.82 -7.75 -5.35
CA THR A 190 12.04 -6.79 -4.26
C THR A 190 11.72 -5.36 -4.66
N SER A 191 10.94 -4.69 -3.84
CA SER A 191 10.86 -3.23 -3.84
C SER A 191 12.28 -2.65 -3.61
N ALA A 192 12.62 -1.57 -4.31
CA ALA A 192 13.93 -0.93 -4.14
C ALA A 192 14.16 -0.51 -2.66
N VAL A 193 15.24 -1.03 -2.07
CA VAL A 193 15.73 -0.71 -0.71
C VAL A 193 15.99 0.81 -0.58
N PRO A 194 15.72 1.45 0.58
CA PRO A 194 15.82 2.91 0.68
C PRO A 194 17.26 3.43 0.58
N VAL A 195 17.43 4.54 -0.17
CA VAL A 195 18.61 5.42 -0.13
C VAL A 195 18.71 6.06 1.25
N ALA A 196 19.93 6.06 1.80
CA ALA A 196 20.27 6.63 3.10
C ALA A 196 19.75 8.07 3.28
N THR A 197 19.30 8.37 4.50
CA THR A 197 18.87 9.70 4.94
C THR A 197 20.00 10.72 4.74
N PRO A 198 19.76 11.90 4.12
CA PRO A 198 20.75 12.97 4.12
C PRO A 198 20.98 13.45 5.58
N PRO A 199 22.22 13.78 5.96
CA PRO A 199 22.51 14.22 7.31
C PRO A 199 21.73 15.50 7.64
N ALA A 200 21.26 15.60 8.89
CA ALA A 200 20.58 16.78 9.40
C ALA A 200 21.45 18.05 9.21
N PRO A 201 20.85 19.22 8.96
CA PRO A 201 21.60 20.47 8.93
C PRO A 201 22.24 20.68 10.31
N GLY A 202 23.57 20.72 10.31
CA GLY A 202 24.36 20.93 11.52
C GLY A 202 23.94 22.21 12.22
N THR A 203 23.75 22.11 13.53
CA THR A 203 23.63 23.24 14.44
C THR A 203 24.86 24.13 14.30
N GLY A 204 24.75 25.19 13.51
CA GLY A 204 25.71 26.29 13.46
C GLY A 204 25.72 27.00 14.81
N GLY A 205 26.67 26.60 15.66
CA GLY A 205 26.99 27.30 16.90
C GLY A 205 27.42 28.73 16.59
N GLY A 206 26.75 29.67 17.24
CA GLY A 206 27.15 31.07 17.21
C GLY A 206 28.51 31.27 17.88
N VAL A 207 29.32 32.15 17.30
CA VAL A 207 30.33 32.89 18.04
C VAL A 207 30.20 34.35 17.63
N ALA A 208 29.72 35.15 18.59
CA ALA A 208 29.81 36.59 18.57
C ALA A 208 31.18 37.02 19.09
N THR A 209 31.86 37.88 18.36
CA THR A 209 32.93 38.82 18.79
C THR A 209 33.14 39.71 17.55
N GLY A 210 33.11 41.03 17.57
CA GLY A 210 33.34 41.98 18.63
C GLY A 210 34.37 43.00 18.14
N ILE A 211 33.88 44.15 17.65
CA ILE A 211 34.51 45.48 17.74
C ILE A 211 35.81 45.74 16.94
N GLY A 212 35.72 46.68 16.00
CA GLY A 212 36.88 47.37 15.41
C GLY A 212 36.49 48.65 14.69
N ARG A 213 36.37 49.76 15.43
CA ARG A 213 36.29 51.12 14.87
C ARG A 213 37.67 51.51 14.32
N HIS A 214 37.74 52.03 13.09
CA HIS A 214 38.82 52.92 12.68
C HIS A 214 38.30 54.03 11.75
N ARG A 215 38.74 55.27 12.06
CA ARG A 215 38.38 56.53 11.42
C ARG A 215 39.33 56.90 10.27
N LYS A 216 38.78 57.66 9.32
CA LYS A 216 39.29 58.82 8.54
C LYS A 216 40.57 58.74 7.70
N GLY A 217 40.41 59.29 6.48
CA GLY A 217 41.41 59.97 5.65
C GLY A 217 41.79 59.15 4.42
N GLY A 218 41.70 59.60 3.18
CA GLY A 218 41.39 60.90 2.58
C GLY A 218 41.37 60.79 1.04
N ARG A 219 41.00 61.90 0.40
CA ARG A 219 41.13 62.27 -1.04
C ARG A 219 42.19 61.51 -1.85
N ASP A 220 41.83 61.09 -3.07
CA ASP A 220 42.28 61.72 -4.33
C ASP A 220 41.45 61.21 -5.54
N GLU A 221 41.21 62.13 -6.47
CA GLU A 221 40.58 62.07 -7.82
C GLU A 221 39.07 61.80 -7.97
#